data_AF-A0A520D5N0-F1
#
_entry.id   AF-A0A520D5N0-F1
#
_cell.length_a   1.000
_cell.length_b   1.000
_cell.length_c   1.000
_cell.angle_alpha   90.00
_cell.angle_beta   90.00
_cell.angle_gamma   90.00
#
_symmetry.space_group_name_H-M   'P 1'
#
loop_
_entity.id
_entity.type
_entity.pdbx_description
1 polymer ?
#
loop_
_entity_poly.entity_id
_entity_poly.type
_entity_poly.pdbx_seq_one_letter_code
_entity_poly.pdbx_strand_id
1 'polypeptide(L)' 'LWRNGKHYEHWAGQDLTDELPDAPHNETVFEKFEPVGRVV' A
#
# COMPACT_ATOMS: atom_id res chain seq x y z
N LEU A 1 8.46 7.22 -2.54
CA LEU A 1 9.03 6.13 -3.37
C LEU A 1 9.45 4.97 -2.47
N TRP A 2 9.01 3.75 -2.78
CA TRP A 2 9.45 2.53 -2.09
C TRP A 2 10.92 2.22 -2.42
N ARG A 3 11.71 1.87 -1.42
CA ARG A 3 13.10 1.43 -1.58
C ARG A 3 13.37 0.25 -0.65
N ASN A 4 13.80 -0.88 -1.22
CA ASN A 4 14.09 -2.11 -0.48
C ASN A 4 12.95 -2.53 0.47
N GLY A 5 11.69 -2.36 0.04
CA GLY A 5 10.52 -2.71 0.84
C GLY A 5 10.11 -1.67 1.89
N LYS A 6 10.69 -0.46 1.89
CA LYS A 6 10.31 0.62 2.83
C LYS A 6 9.89 1.89 2.11
N HIS A 7 8.87 2.57 2.64
CA HIS A 7 8.44 3.89 2.22
C HIS A 7 8.08 4.75 3.44
N TYR A 8 8.96 5.67 3.82
CA TYR A 8 8.86 6.42 5.07
C TYR A 8 8.65 5.49 6.28
N GLU A 9 7.49 5.54 6.92
CA GLU A 9 7.14 4.72 8.09
C GLU A 9 6.48 3.39 7.72
N HIS A 10 6.17 3.18 6.45
CA HIS A 10 5.48 1.98 5.95
C HIS A 10 6.46 0.93 5.41
N TRP A 11 6.13 -0.35 5.61
CA TRP A 11 6.88 -1.49 5.09
C TRP A 11 6.02 -2.34 4.15
N ALA A 12 6.65 -2.91 3.11
CA ALA A 12 5.99 -3.78 2.16
C ALA A 12 5.66 -5.13 2.81
N GLY A 13 4.58 -5.77 2.33
CA GLY A 13 4.11 -7.05 2.87
C GLY A 13 3.23 -6.93 4.12
N GLN A 14 2.83 -5.71 4.49
CA GLN A 14 1.83 -5.45 5.52
C GLN A 14 0.46 -5.19 4.88
N ASP A 15 -0.61 -5.44 5.63
CA ASP A 15 -1.88 -4.79 5.37
C ASP A 15 -1.77 -3.34 5.87
N LEU A 16 -1.97 -2.39 4.96
CA LEU A 16 -1.87 -0.94 5.24
C LEU A 16 -3.22 -0.24 5.05
N THR A 17 -4.32 -1.00 5.22
CA THR A 17 -5.69 -0.50 5.02
C THR A 17 -6.02 0.65 5.99
N ASP A 18 -5.61 0.55 7.24
CA ASP A 18 -5.93 1.53 8.29
C ASP A 18 -5.14 2.84 8.14
N GLU A 19 -3.99 2.82 7.46
CA GLU A 19 -3.14 3.97 7.19
C GLU A 19 -3.53 4.72 5.91
N LEU A 20 -4.34 4.11 5.04
CA LEU A 20 -4.77 4.72 3.78
C LEU A 20 -5.47 6.09 3.96
N PRO A 21 -6.32 6.33 4.98
CA PRO A 21 -6.95 7.64 5.20
C PRO A 21 -5.95 8.79 5.43
N ASP A 22 -4.75 8.51 5.95
CA ASP A 22 -3.71 9.50 6.21
C ASP A 22 -2.82 9.78 4.99
N ALA A 23 -3.00 9.01 3.91
CA ALA A 23 -2.20 9.16 2.71
C ALA A 23 -2.60 10.41 1.89
N PRO A 24 -1.66 11.04 1.16
CA PRO A 24 -1.96 12.18 0.27
C PRO A 24 -2.69 11.76 -1.03
N HIS A 25 -3.21 10.53 -1.10
CA HIS A 25 -3.86 9.92 -2.25
C HIS A 25 -4.86 8.85 -1.77
N ASN A 26 -5.78 8.41 -2.64
CA ASN A 26 -6.82 7.43 -2.32
C ASN A 26 -6.58 6.07 -3.02
N GLU A 27 -7.52 5.15 -2.87
CA GLU A 27 -7.47 3.79 -3.43
C GLU A 27 -7.34 3.70 -4.96
N THR A 28 -7.65 4.77 -5.72
CA THR A 28 -7.56 4.75 -7.19
C THR A 28 -6.14 4.50 -7.70
N VAL A 29 -5.11 4.75 -6.88
CA VAL A 29 -3.72 4.43 -7.22
C VAL A 29 -3.51 2.93 -7.43
N PHE A 30 -4.35 2.08 -6.84
CA PHE A 30 -4.28 0.62 -6.95
C PHE A 30 -4.85 0.10 -8.27
N GLU A 31 -5.67 0.85 -9.00
CA GLU A 31 -6.28 0.42 -10.27
C GLU A 31 -5.25 0.06 -11.36
N LYS A 32 -4.00 0.49 -11.19
CA LYS A 32 -2.89 0.19 -12.10
C LYS A 32 -2.25 -1.18 -11.83
N PHE A 33 -2.67 -1.89 -10.79
CA PHE A 33 -2.05 -3.13 -10.32
C PHE A 33 -3.08 -4.27 -10.24
N GLU A 34 -2.70 -5.45 -10.73
CA GLU A 34 -3.54 -6.65 -10.66
C GLU A 34 -3.41 -7.31 -9.28
N PRO A 35 -4.51 -7.57 -8.55
CA PRO A 35 -4.48 -8.32 -7.30
C PRO A 35 -3.99 -9.76 -7.52
N VAL A 36 -3.00 -10.20 -6.74
CA VAL A 36 -2.41 -11.55 -6.85
C VAL A 36 -2.87 -12.53 -5.76
N GLY A 37 -3.72 -12.08 -4.85
CA GLY A 37 -4.18 -12.89 -3.71
C GLY A 37 -5.00 -12.05 -2.72
N ARG A 38 -5.32 -12.66 -1.58
CA ARG A 38 -6.06 -12.02 -0.48
C ARG A 38 -5.31 -12.24 0.83
N VAL A 39 -5.22 -11.20 1.63
CA VAL A 39 -4.77 -11.28 3.02
C VAL A 39 -5.96 -11.73 3.87
N VAL A 40 -5.75 -12.72 4.75
CA VAL A 40 -6.76 -13.31 5.65
C VAL A 40 -6.36 -13.16 7.11
#